data_AF-A0A355G7Y5-F1
#
_entry.id   AF-A0A355G7Y5-F1
#
_cell.length_a   1.000
_cell.length_b   1.000
_cell.length_c   1.000
_cell.angle_alpha   90.00
_cell.angle_beta   90.00
_cell.angle_gamma   90.00
#
_symmetry.space_group_name_H-M   'P 1'
#
loop_
_entity.id
_entity.type
_entity.pdbx_description
1 polymer ?
#
loop_
_entity_poly.entity_id
_entity_poly.type
_entity_poly.pdbx_seq_one_letter_code
_entity_poly.pdbx_strand_id
1 'polypeptide(L)'
;SARFAILTNGIEYQFYSDIDEPNKMDSKPFFVFNMLHIEDHEINELKKFTKSAFSLEDILTTASTLKYAGSIKKILEEELKAPSEDFVRFFLSRVYDGRLTQVVVEQFTKIVKDARSQFINERINERLKTALSADQSESAFVEAADASENGEDTSPRDGIETTPEELDGFNVVKAILREVVDVSRIIMRDTKSYCGVLLDDNNRKPICRLRFNHSQKYLGLLTNKTEEKIAIDNVDDIFKHSERLKAVIGEYEGGKVDCIENSINE
;
A
#
# COMPACT_ATOMS: atom_id res chain seq x y z
N SER A 1 -37.18 30.15 -9.23
CA SER A 1 -36.35 29.16 -9.96
C SER A 1 -35.36 28.56 -8.97
N ALA A 2 -35.23 27.24 -8.93
CA ALA A 2 -34.22 26.58 -8.10
C ALA A 2 -32.97 26.39 -8.96
N ARG A 3 -31.84 26.96 -8.54
CA ARG A 3 -30.53 26.84 -9.23
C ARG A 3 -29.66 25.72 -8.67
N PHE A 4 -30.17 25.08 -7.62
CA PHE A 4 -29.46 24.12 -6.81
C PHE A 4 -30.45 23.11 -6.23
N ALA A 5 -30.08 21.84 -6.24
CA ALA A 5 -30.88 20.77 -5.68
C ALA A 5 -29.99 19.71 -5.03
N ILE A 6 -30.52 19.06 -4.00
CA ILE A 6 -29.87 17.93 -3.34
C ILE A 6 -30.82 16.74 -3.43
N LEU A 7 -30.32 15.63 -3.97
CA LEU A 7 -31.02 14.34 -3.97
C LEU A 7 -30.35 13.45 -2.94
N THR A 8 -31.14 12.84 -2.05
CA THR A 8 -30.60 11.95 -1.04
C THR A 8 -31.57 10.82 -0.67
N ASN A 9 -31.02 9.67 -0.31
CA ASN A 9 -31.72 8.54 0.30
C ASN A 9 -31.40 8.41 1.81
N GLY A 10 -30.77 9.42 2.41
CA GLY A 10 -30.32 9.44 3.81
C GLY A 10 -28.91 8.91 4.03
N ILE A 11 -28.31 8.21 3.06
CA ILE A 11 -26.93 7.69 3.12
C ILE A 11 -26.06 8.40 2.08
N GLU A 12 -26.52 8.45 0.84
CA GLU A 12 -25.84 9.12 -0.26
C GLU A 12 -26.50 10.49 -0.51
N TYR A 13 -25.69 11.53 -0.65
CA TYR A 13 -26.14 12.88 -0.95
C TYR A 13 -25.52 13.34 -2.26
N GLN A 14 -26.36 13.70 -3.23
CA GLN A 14 -25.97 14.09 -4.57
C GLN A 14 -26.40 15.53 -4.84
N PHE A 15 -25.45 16.37 -5.26
CA PHE A 15 -25.64 17.80 -5.44
C PHE A 15 -25.74 18.13 -6.92
N TYR A 16 -26.79 18.87 -7.28
CA TYR A 16 -27.10 19.26 -8.64
C TYR A 16 -27.20 20.77 -8.75
N SER A 17 -26.82 21.29 -9.91
CA SER A 17 -26.85 22.70 -10.27
C SER A 17 -27.33 22.87 -11.71
N ASP A 18 -27.69 24.08 -12.12
CA ASP A 18 -28.12 24.43 -13.47
C ASP A 18 -26.99 25.06 -14.31
N ILE A 19 -25.80 24.44 -14.31
CA ILE A 19 -24.58 25.00 -14.94
C ILE A 19 -24.60 24.78 -16.45
N ASP A 20 -25.07 23.63 -16.92
CA ASP A 20 -25.07 23.29 -18.35
C ASP A 20 -26.15 24.07 -19.11
N GLU A 21 -27.37 24.09 -18.58
CA GLU A 21 -28.51 24.78 -19.18
C GLU A 21 -29.28 25.58 -18.12
N PRO A 22 -29.53 26.90 -18.34
CA PRO A 22 -30.19 27.73 -17.34
C PRO A 22 -31.63 27.22 -17.07
N ASN A 23 -31.98 27.08 -15.78
CA ASN A 23 -33.26 26.52 -15.31
C ASN A 23 -33.50 25.04 -15.65
N LYS A 24 -32.47 24.29 -16.04
CA LYS A 24 -32.52 22.83 -16.17
C LYS A 24 -31.38 22.23 -15.37
N MET A 25 -31.72 21.34 -14.44
CA MET A 25 -30.70 20.69 -13.63
C MET A 25 -29.79 19.84 -14.51
N ASP A 26 -28.49 19.91 -14.22
CA ASP A 26 -27.48 19.07 -14.85
C ASP A 26 -27.85 17.59 -14.70
N SER A 27 -27.56 16.78 -15.72
CA SER A 27 -27.88 15.35 -15.70
C SER A 27 -26.97 14.54 -14.77
N LYS A 28 -25.84 15.11 -14.36
CA LYS A 28 -24.85 14.48 -13.48
C LYS A 28 -24.65 15.36 -12.25
N PRO A 29 -24.58 14.78 -11.05
CA PRO A 29 -24.24 15.54 -9.86
C PRO A 29 -22.78 16.00 -9.94
N PHE A 30 -22.49 17.19 -9.40
CA PHE A 30 -21.14 17.73 -9.36
C PHE A 30 -20.40 17.36 -8.06
N PHE A 31 -21.14 17.01 -7.01
CA PHE A 31 -20.60 16.59 -5.72
C PHE A 31 -21.49 15.48 -5.16
N VAL A 32 -20.85 14.37 -4.79
CA VAL A 32 -21.52 13.21 -4.19
C VAL A 32 -20.68 12.77 -3.02
N PHE A 33 -21.29 12.59 -1.86
CA PHE A 33 -20.61 12.02 -0.70
C PHE A 33 -21.53 11.02 0.01
N ASN A 34 -20.89 10.08 0.71
CA ASN A 34 -21.57 9.04 1.47
C ASN A 34 -21.41 9.31 2.97
N MET A 35 -22.52 9.39 3.70
CA MET A 35 -22.53 9.70 5.13
C MET A 35 -21.79 8.67 5.99
N LEU A 36 -21.64 7.43 5.51
CA LEU A 36 -20.88 6.36 6.17
C LEU A 36 -19.38 6.40 5.84
N HIS A 37 -19.00 7.03 4.73
CA HIS A 37 -17.63 7.09 4.22
C HIS A 37 -17.29 8.53 3.83
N ILE A 38 -17.30 9.43 4.81
CA ILE A 38 -16.91 10.84 4.60
C ILE A 38 -15.40 10.96 4.70
N GLU A 39 -14.79 11.60 3.70
CA GLU A 39 -13.40 12.01 3.71
C GLU A 39 -13.25 13.48 4.18
N ASP A 40 -12.12 13.82 4.81
CA ASP A 40 -11.88 15.17 5.35
C ASP A 40 -11.96 16.29 4.29
N HIS A 41 -11.59 15.97 3.05
CA HIS A 41 -11.68 16.91 1.94
C HIS A 41 -13.14 17.24 1.60
N GLU A 42 -14.05 16.28 1.69
CA GLU A 42 -15.49 16.46 1.47
C GLU A 42 -16.12 17.32 2.56
N ILE A 43 -15.64 17.21 3.81
CA ILE A 43 -16.10 18.06 4.93
C ILE A 43 -15.77 19.53 4.66
N ASN A 44 -14.58 19.81 4.14
CA ASN A 44 -14.17 21.18 3.83
C ASN A 44 -15.01 21.78 2.69
N GLU A 45 -15.41 20.96 1.72
CA GLU A 45 -16.38 21.39 0.71
C GLU A 45 -17.76 21.59 1.31
N LEU A 46 -18.25 20.69 2.17
CA LEU A 46 -19.54 20.79 2.85
C LEU A 46 -19.71 22.05 3.69
N LYS A 47 -18.63 22.53 4.34
CA LYS A 47 -18.63 23.79 5.10
C LYS A 47 -19.07 24.99 4.25
N LYS A 48 -18.74 25.00 2.95
CA LYS A 48 -19.13 26.07 2.02
C LYS A 48 -20.64 26.09 1.74
N PHE A 49 -21.33 24.98 1.98
CA PHE A 49 -22.78 24.86 1.83
C PHE A 49 -23.57 25.17 3.11
N THR A 50 -22.89 25.58 4.18
CA THR A 50 -23.55 25.98 5.44
C THR A 50 -24.25 27.33 5.32
N LYS A 51 -25.33 27.53 6.09
CA LYS A 51 -26.17 28.74 6.04
C LYS A 51 -25.37 30.06 6.19
N SER A 52 -24.30 30.05 7.00
CA SER A 52 -23.45 31.22 7.25
C SER A 52 -22.48 31.55 6.12
N ALA A 53 -22.13 30.57 5.28
CA ALA A 53 -21.17 30.70 4.19
C ALA A 53 -21.82 30.56 2.79
N PHE A 54 -23.15 30.44 2.74
CA PHE A 54 -23.88 30.16 1.52
C PHE A 54 -23.85 31.35 0.57
N SER A 55 -23.28 31.15 -0.62
CA SER A 55 -23.23 32.11 -1.73
C SER A 55 -23.49 31.39 -3.04
N LEU A 56 -24.52 31.82 -3.79
CA LEU A 56 -24.92 31.17 -5.03
C LEU A 56 -23.84 31.23 -6.11
N GLU A 57 -23.14 32.36 -6.24
CA GLU A 57 -22.08 32.55 -7.24
C GLU A 57 -20.85 31.68 -6.93
N ASP A 58 -20.46 31.62 -5.66
CA ASP A 58 -19.33 30.79 -5.21
C ASP A 58 -19.65 29.30 -5.32
N ILE A 59 -20.90 28.90 -5.03
CA ILE A 59 -21.36 27.53 -5.17
C ILE A 59 -21.34 27.10 -6.63
N LEU A 60 -21.81 27.91 -7.57
CA LEU A 60 -21.79 27.57 -9.01
C LEU A 60 -20.36 27.46 -9.55
N THR A 61 -19.47 28.35 -9.10
CA THR A 61 -18.04 28.33 -9.48
C THR A 61 -17.33 27.10 -8.89
N THR A 62 -17.60 26.80 -7.63
CA THR A 62 -17.06 25.61 -6.94
C THR A 62 -17.63 24.33 -7.58
N ALA A 63 -18.93 24.30 -7.88
CA ALA A 63 -19.59 23.18 -8.54
C ALA A 63 -19.01 22.91 -9.93
N SER A 64 -18.75 23.95 -10.73
CA SER A 64 -18.07 23.82 -12.01
C SER A 64 -16.69 23.19 -11.82
N THR A 65 -15.91 23.71 -10.87
CA THR A 65 -14.56 23.21 -10.56
C THR A 65 -14.60 21.75 -10.12
N LEU A 66 -15.52 21.37 -9.21
CA LEU A 66 -15.69 20.00 -8.72
C LEU A 66 -16.15 19.05 -9.82
N LYS A 67 -17.07 19.49 -10.70
CA LYS A 67 -17.53 18.72 -11.87
C LYS A 67 -16.37 18.40 -12.82
N TYR A 68 -15.56 19.39 -13.18
CA TYR A 68 -14.40 19.18 -14.05
C TYR A 68 -13.30 18.40 -13.35
N ALA A 69 -13.00 18.69 -12.08
CA ALA A 69 -12.00 17.96 -11.30
C ALA A 69 -12.38 16.47 -11.16
N GLY A 70 -13.64 16.15 -10.86
CA GLY A 70 -14.13 14.78 -10.80
C GLY A 70 -14.07 14.08 -12.16
N SER A 71 -14.42 14.78 -13.24
CA SER A 71 -14.32 14.25 -14.60
C SER A 71 -12.87 13.95 -14.99
N ILE A 72 -11.95 14.87 -14.68
CA ILE A 72 -10.50 14.69 -14.91
C ILE A 72 -9.97 13.55 -14.06
N LYS A 73 -10.35 13.46 -12.78
CA LYS A 73 -9.95 12.35 -11.89
C LYS A 73 -10.40 11.01 -12.46
N LYS A 74 -11.63 10.93 -12.97
CA LYS A 74 -12.15 9.70 -13.60
C LYS A 74 -11.36 9.32 -14.86
N ILE A 75 -11.11 10.27 -15.75
CA ILE A 75 -10.28 10.03 -16.95
C ILE A 75 -8.87 9.60 -16.53
N LEU A 76 -8.29 10.26 -15.53
CA LEU A 76 -6.97 9.91 -15.01
C LEU A 76 -6.96 8.49 -14.42
N GLU A 77 -7.99 8.08 -13.68
CA GLU A 77 -8.10 6.70 -13.19
C GLU A 77 -8.23 5.68 -14.31
N GLU A 78 -8.97 5.99 -15.38
CA GLU A 78 -9.11 5.15 -16.56
C GLU A 78 -7.78 5.04 -17.31
N GLU A 79 -7.12 6.17 -17.58
CA GLU A 79 -5.80 6.26 -18.21
C GLU A 79 -4.70 5.60 -17.38
N LEU A 80 -4.79 5.71 -16.05
CA LEU A 80 -3.93 4.94 -15.17
C LEU A 80 -4.22 3.46 -15.40
N LYS A 81 -5.45 2.96 -15.19
CA LYS A 81 -5.77 1.52 -15.34
C LYS A 81 -5.34 0.94 -16.68
N ALA A 82 -5.68 1.62 -17.77
CA ALA A 82 -5.37 1.23 -19.13
C ALA A 82 -4.85 2.46 -19.89
N PRO A 83 -3.52 2.61 -20.06
CA PRO A 83 -2.96 3.79 -20.72
C PRO A 83 -3.39 3.83 -22.18
N SER A 84 -4.02 4.93 -22.59
CA SER A 84 -4.41 5.16 -23.98
C SER A 84 -3.20 5.47 -24.85
N GLU A 85 -3.35 5.33 -26.16
CA GLU A 85 -2.28 5.63 -27.12
C GLU A 85 -1.81 7.10 -27.00
N ASP A 86 -2.73 8.02 -26.76
CA ASP A 86 -2.43 9.45 -26.63
C ASP A 86 -1.67 9.74 -25.32
N PHE A 87 -2.01 9.04 -24.23
CA PHE A 87 -1.26 9.13 -22.98
C PHE A 87 0.17 8.59 -23.14
N VAL A 88 0.36 7.48 -23.86
CA VAL A 88 1.69 6.91 -24.13
C VAL A 88 2.50 7.82 -25.06
N ARG A 89 1.88 8.38 -26.10
CA ARG A 89 2.52 9.37 -26.99
C ARG A 89 2.99 10.61 -26.24
N PHE A 90 2.22 11.06 -25.24
CA PHE A 90 2.62 12.19 -24.40
C PHE A 90 3.97 11.93 -23.69
N PHE A 91 4.17 10.76 -23.08
CA PHE A 91 5.46 10.41 -22.46
C PHE A 91 6.57 10.21 -23.49
N LEU A 92 6.28 9.49 -24.56
CA LEU A 92 7.22 9.25 -25.65
C LEU A 92 7.77 10.55 -26.24
N SER A 93 6.93 11.57 -26.43
CA SER A 93 7.36 12.87 -26.97
C SER A 93 8.41 13.58 -26.12
N ARG A 94 8.59 13.19 -24.86
CA ARG A 94 9.53 13.81 -23.91
C ARG A 94 10.73 12.93 -23.58
N VAL A 95 10.65 11.63 -23.85
CA VAL A 95 11.64 10.63 -23.43
C VAL A 95 12.34 9.98 -24.64
N TYR A 96 11.70 9.98 -25.82
CA TYR A 96 12.20 9.31 -27.01
C TYR A 96 12.47 10.31 -28.13
N ASP A 97 13.74 10.45 -28.51
CA ASP A 97 14.20 11.37 -29.57
C ASP A 97 14.01 10.80 -31.01
N GLY A 98 13.44 9.61 -31.15
CA GLY A 98 13.22 8.95 -32.44
C GLY A 98 11.82 9.17 -33.05
N ARG A 99 11.59 8.61 -34.24
CA ARG A 99 10.27 8.67 -34.88
C ARG A 99 9.25 7.83 -34.12
N LEU A 100 8.11 8.44 -33.78
CA LEU A 100 6.95 7.77 -33.21
C LEU A 100 6.33 6.84 -34.25
N THR A 101 6.71 5.57 -34.21
CA THR A 101 6.09 4.51 -35.02
C THR A 101 5.15 3.70 -34.14
N GLN A 102 4.12 3.08 -34.74
CA GLN A 102 3.12 2.30 -34.01
C GLN A 102 3.76 1.15 -33.18
N VAL A 103 4.84 0.55 -33.70
CA VAL A 103 5.62 -0.48 -33.00
C VAL A 103 6.28 0.07 -31.73
N VAL A 104 6.86 1.28 -31.80
CA VAL A 104 7.46 1.94 -30.64
C VAL A 104 6.37 2.30 -29.62
N VAL A 105 5.22 2.80 -30.07
CA VAL A 105 4.10 3.11 -29.18
C VAL A 105 3.64 1.87 -28.43
N GLU A 106 3.43 0.73 -29.10
CA GLU A 106 3.01 -0.52 -28.46
C GLU A 106 4.03 -1.06 -27.45
N GLN A 107 5.33 -0.95 -27.75
CA GLN A 107 6.39 -1.32 -26.80
C GLN A 107 6.37 -0.43 -25.57
N PHE A 108 6.24 0.88 -25.76
CA PHE A 108 6.19 1.84 -24.67
C PHE A 108 4.89 1.77 -23.88
N THR A 109 3.77 1.32 -24.46
CA THR A 109 2.53 1.07 -23.69
C THR A 109 2.76 0.08 -22.55
N LYS A 110 3.56 -0.97 -22.78
CA LYS A 110 3.94 -1.93 -21.73
C LYS A 110 4.84 -1.27 -20.69
N ILE A 111 5.87 -0.56 -21.14
CA ILE A 111 6.82 0.14 -20.26
C ILE A 111 6.10 1.17 -19.37
N VAL A 112 5.19 1.98 -19.93
CA VAL A 112 4.39 2.96 -19.18
C VAL A 112 3.48 2.27 -18.16
N LYS A 113 2.89 1.12 -18.51
CA LYS A 113 2.07 0.34 -17.58
C LYS A 113 2.88 -0.25 -16.44
N ASP A 114 4.11 -0.69 -16.69
CA ASP A 114 4.98 -1.23 -15.65
C ASP A 114 5.53 -0.10 -14.77
N ALA A 115 6.02 0.99 -15.38
CA ALA A 115 6.53 2.17 -14.69
C ALA A 115 5.47 2.82 -13.78
N ARG A 116 4.20 2.91 -14.21
CA ARG A 116 3.13 3.44 -13.34
C ARG A 116 2.89 2.53 -12.13
N SER A 117 2.97 1.21 -12.31
CA SER A 117 2.70 0.23 -11.25
C SER A 117 3.80 0.30 -10.21
N GLN A 118 5.05 0.41 -10.66
CA GLN A 118 6.21 0.71 -9.82
C GLN A 118 6.02 2.04 -9.09
N PHE A 119 5.68 3.13 -9.78
CA PHE A 119 5.48 4.45 -9.16
C PHE A 119 4.37 4.44 -8.08
N ILE A 120 3.23 3.78 -8.34
CA ILE A 120 2.15 3.67 -7.37
C ILE A 120 2.62 2.86 -6.15
N ASN A 121 3.30 1.73 -6.37
CA ASN A 121 3.85 0.91 -5.28
C ASN A 121 4.88 1.69 -4.46
N GLU A 122 5.76 2.45 -5.10
CA GLU A 122 6.71 3.34 -4.44
C GLU A 122 5.99 4.40 -3.59
N ARG A 123 4.96 5.07 -4.12
CA ARG A 123 4.19 6.07 -3.36
C ARG A 123 3.42 5.48 -2.19
N ILE A 124 2.87 4.27 -2.37
CA ILE A 124 2.23 3.53 -1.27
C ILE A 124 3.26 3.19 -0.21
N ASN A 125 4.42 2.66 -0.61
CA ASN A 125 5.52 2.33 0.29
C ASN A 125 6.07 3.58 1.00
N GLU A 126 6.20 4.71 0.31
CA GLU A 126 6.60 5.99 0.89
C GLU A 126 5.58 6.49 1.91
N ARG A 127 4.28 6.44 1.61
CA ARG A 127 3.24 6.83 2.57
C ARG A 127 3.16 5.88 3.76
N LEU A 128 3.29 4.57 3.53
CA LEU A 128 3.36 3.57 4.59
C LEU A 128 4.59 3.83 5.47
N LYS A 129 5.76 4.04 4.87
CA LYS A 129 7.00 4.39 5.58
C LYS A 129 6.83 5.70 6.35
N THR A 130 6.22 6.73 5.77
CA THR A 130 5.98 8.01 6.44
C THR A 130 4.99 7.87 7.60
N ALA A 131 3.95 7.04 7.47
CA ALA A 131 3.00 6.76 8.54
C ALA A 131 3.64 5.90 9.66
N LEU A 132 4.49 4.93 9.30
CA LEU A 132 5.30 4.14 10.24
C LEU A 132 6.37 5.01 10.94
N SER A 133 6.93 5.98 10.23
CA SER A 133 7.88 6.96 10.76
C SER A 133 7.20 8.11 11.51
N ALA A 134 5.89 8.32 11.37
CA ALA A 134 5.14 9.27 12.21
C ALA A 134 4.96 8.76 13.65
N ASP A 135 5.10 7.44 13.86
CA ASP A 135 5.27 6.81 15.19
C ASP A 135 6.75 6.75 15.63
N GLN A 136 7.67 7.21 14.78
CA GLN A 136 9.10 7.31 15.06
C GLN A 136 9.61 8.71 14.68
N SER A 137 9.21 9.73 15.43
CA SER A 137 9.95 10.98 15.43
C SER A 137 11.34 10.74 16.03
N GLU A 138 12.29 10.36 15.18
CA GLU A 138 13.66 10.91 15.12
C GLU A 138 14.47 10.16 14.03
N SER A 139 14.72 10.87 12.92
CA SER A 139 15.97 10.90 12.13
C SER A 139 15.68 10.95 10.64
N ALA A 140 15.64 12.17 10.12
CA ALA A 140 15.53 12.45 8.70
C ALA A 140 16.91 12.73 8.07
N PHE A 141 17.07 12.19 6.84
CA PHE A 141 17.77 12.78 5.67
C PHE A 141 19.32 12.71 5.66
N VAL A 142 20.06 12.37 4.60
CA VAL A 142 19.78 12.16 3.15
C VAL A 142 20.89 11.33 2.48
N GLU A 143 20.49 10.72 1.36
CA GLU A 143 21.17 10.16 0.19
C GLU A 143 22.25 11.11 -0.43
N ALA A 144 23.12 10.77 -1.40
CA ALA A 144 22.96 9.93 -2.58
C ALA A 144 24.30 9.69 -3.35
N ALA A 145 24.24 8.70 -4.26
CA ALA A 145 24.97 8.58 -5.56
C ALA A 145 26.45 8.10 -5.52
N ASP A 146 26.96 7.22 -6.39
CA ASP A 146 26.48 6.65 -7.66
C ASP A 146 27.31 5.41 -8.05
N ALA A 147 26.76 4.64 -9.01
CA ALA A 147 27.42 3.90 -10.10
C ALA A 147 28.17 2.56 -9.87
N SER A 148 27.52 1.52 -10.44
CA SER A 148 28.02 0.54 -11.43
C SER A 148 28.83 -0.73 -11.06
N GLU A 149 28.37 -1.78 -11.76
CA GLU A 149 29.06 -2.96 -12.29
C GLU A 149 29.20 -4.26 -11.45
N ASN A 150 28.42 -5.25 -11.90
CA ASN A 150 28.76 -6.65 -12.17
C ASN A 150 29.97 -7.28 -11.46
N GLY A 151 29.72 -8.44 -10.86
CA GLY A 151 30.75 -9.46 -10.69
C GLY A 151 30.47 -10.34 -9.48
N GLU A 152 30.19 -11.61 -9.74
CA GLU A 152 30.24 -12.71 -8.78
C GLU A 152 31.51 -12.60 -7.91
N ASP A 153 31.38 -12.63 -6.59
CA ASP A 153 32.11 -13.65 -5.84
C ASP A 153 31.64 -13.82 -4.40
N THR A 154 31.58 -15.10 -4.03
CA THR A 154 31.45 -15.62 -2.68
C THR A 154 32.49 -15.04 -1.74
N SER A 155 32.07 -14.19 -0.80
CA SER A 155 32.85 -13.84 0.39
C SER A 155 31.94 -13.93 1.63
N PRO A 156 32.37 -14.57 2.73
CA PRO A 156 31.61 -14.60 3.97
C PRO A 156 31.56 -13.18 4.55
N ARG A 157 30.35 -12.66 4.82
CA ARG A 157 30.16 -11.32 5.39
C ARG A 157 30.86 -11.20 6.76
N ASP A 158 31.68 -10.16 6.91
CA ASP A 158 32.49 -9.88 8.11
C ASP A 158 31.77 -8.93 9.09
N GLY A 159 30.44 -9.01 9.16
CA GLY A 159 29.62 -8.12 9.99
C GLY A 159 28.22 -8.66 10.24
N ILE A 160 27.60 -8.19 11.33
CA ILE A 160 26.16 -8.33 11.59
C ILE A 160 25.50 -7.17 10.85
N GLU A 161 25.26 -7.32 9.56
CA GLU A 161 24.57 -6.33 8.73
C GLU A 161 23.23 -6.90 8.31
N THR A 162 22.17 -6.35 8.89
CA THR A 162 20.80 -6.71 8.53
C THR A 162 20.53 -6.29 7.10
N THR A 163 20.37 -7.26 6.21
CA THR A 163 20.07 -6.98 4.81
C THR A 163 18.64 -6.50 4.61
N PRO A 164 18.36 -5.70 3.57
CA PRO A 164 16.99 -5.31 3.22
C PRO A 164 16.07 -6.54 3.02
N GLU A 165 16.60 -7.63 2.46
CA GLU A 165 15.84 -8.86 2.26
C GLU A 165 15.48 -9.57 3.59
N GLU A 166 16.37 -9.55 4.58
CA GLU A 166 16.08 -10.07 5.92
C GLU A 166 15.05 -9.22 6.65
N LEU A 167 15.09 -7.90 6.44
CA LEU A 167 14.09 -6.97 6.96
C LEU A 167 12.71 -7.22 6.34
N ASP A 168 12.66 -7.44 5.02
CA ASP A 168 11.43 -7.80 4.31
C ASP A 168 10.88 -9.15 4.79
N GLY A 169 11.75 -10.15 4.96
CA GLY A 169 11.36 -11.44 5.54
C GLY A 169 10.83 -11.31 6.97
N PHE A 170 11.45 -10.48 7.79
CA PHE A 170 10.96 -10.17 9.13
C PHE A 170 9.60 -9.48 9.10
N ASN A 171 9.38 -8.52 8.20
CA ASN A 171 8.10 -7.84 8.03
C ASN A 171 6.99 -8.79 7.59
N VAL A 172 7.29 -9.73 6.69
CA VAL A 172 6.34 -10.78 6.28
C VAL A 172 5.99 -11.68 7.46
N VAL A 173 6.98 -12.15 8.21
CA VAL A 173 6.75 -12.96 9.42
C VAL A 173 5.92 -12.18 10.45
N LYS A 174 6.25 -10.90 10.68
CA LYS A 174 5.50 -10.01 11.57
C LYS A 174 4.05 -9.82 11.11
N ALA A 175 3.81 -9.67 9.81
CA ALA A 175 2.47 -9.55 9.24
C ALA A 175 1.63 -10.81 9.42
N ILE A 176 2.22 -12.00 9.29
CA ILE A 176 1.56 -13.28 9.52
C ILE A 176 1.19 -13.45 11.00
N LEU A 177 2.11 -13.11 11.90
CA LEU A 177 1.99 -13.40 13.33
C LEU A 177 1.11 -12.39 14.08
N ARG A 178 0.83 -11.21 13.48
CA ARG A 178 -0.05 -10.18 14.06
C ARG A 178 -1.47 -10.69 14.38
N GLU A 179 -1.91 -11.76 13.71
CA GLU A 179 -3.22 -12.38 13.93
C GLU A 179 -3.29 -13.16 15.24
N VAL A 180 -2.14 -13.54 15.81
CA VAL A 180 -2.04 -14.40 16.99
C VAL A 180 -1.40 -13.66 18.16
N VAL A 181 -0.43 -12.77 17.91
CA VAL A 181 0.32 -12.06 18.96
C VAL A 181 0.53 -10.60 18.59
N ASP A 182 0.61 -9.75 19.62
CA ASP A 182 0.96 -8.35 19.48
C ASP A 182 2.34 -8.15 18.80
N VAL A 183 2.37 -7.21 17.85
CA VAL A 183 3.53 -6.88 17.01
C VAL A 183 4.75 -6.46 17.82
N SER A 184 4.55 -5.86 19.01
CA SER A 184 5.62 -5.42 19.92
C SER A 184 6.43 -6.58 20.52
N ARG A 185 5.86 -7.78 20.57
CA ARG A 185 6.49 -8.97 21.16
C ARG A 185 7.36 -9.74 20.19
N ILE A 186 7.30 -9.40 18.89
CA ILE A 186 8.06 -10.06 17.83
C ILE A 186 9.32 -9.26 17.56
N ILE A 187 10.47 -9.83 17.92
CA ILE A 187 11.76 -9.14 17.89
C ILE A 187 12.71 -9.85 16.94
N MET A 188 13.37 -9.05 16.10
CA MET A 188 14.40 -9.51 15.18
C MET A 188 15.76 -9.46 15.85
N ARG A 189 16.53 -10.54 15.71
CA ARG A 189 17.91 -10.62 16.20
C ARG A 189 18.80 -11.19 15.12
N ASP A 190 19.62 -10.33 14.57
CA ASP A 190 20.55 -10.72 13.53
C ASP A 190 21.81 -11.41 14.12
N THR A 191 22.28 -12.44 13.42
CA THR A 191 23.50 -13.17 13.76
C THR A 191 24.28 -13.47 12.48
N LYS A 192 25.59 -13.68 12.60
CA LYS A 192 26.48 -13.94 11.45
C LYS A 192 26.03 -15.08 10.52
N SER A 193 25.17 -15.99 10.97
CA SER A 193 24.78 -17.17 10.20
C SER A 193 23.29 -17.21 9.83
N TYR A 194 22.46 -16.36 10.44
CA TYR A 194 21.02 -16.29 10.22
C TYR A 194 20.42 -15.07 10.92
N CYS A 195 19.33 -14.54 10.37
CA CYS A 195 18.47 -13.58 11.05
C CYS A 195 17.40 -14.34 11.85
N GLY A 196 17.42 -14.22 13.18
CA GLY A 196 16.49 -14.90 14.08
C GLY A 196 15.26 -14.05 14.39
N VAL A 197 14.07 -14.64 14.31
CA VAL A 197 12.83 -14.00 14.79
C VAL A 197 12.43 -14.66 16.10
N LEU A 198 12.35 -13.87 17.17
CA LEU A 198 12.12 -14.31 18.54
C LEU A 198 10.81 -13.75 19.08
N LEU A 199 10.19 -14.51 19.98
CA LEU A 199 9.09 -14.02 20.81
C LEU A 199 9.64 -13.48 22.15
N ASP A 200 9.21 -12.28 22.55
CA ASP A 200 9.56 -11.61 23.81
C ASP A 200 11.07 -11.37 24.02
N ASP A 201 11.85 -11.16 22.95
CA ASP A 201 13.34 -11.11 22.96
C ASP A 201 13.99 -12.29 23.71
N ASN A 202 13.33 -13.45 23.71
CA ASN A 202 13.79 -14.58 24.48
C ASN A 202 14.42 -15.62 23.57
N ASN A 203 15.72 -15.88 23.75
CA ASN A 203 16.45 -16.92 23.02
C ASN A 203 15.90 -18.34 23.22
N ARG A 204 15.03 -18.56 24.24
CA ARG A 204 14.31 -19.82 24.47
C ARG A 204 12.99 -19.93 23.71
N LYS A 205 12.56 -18.88 23.02
CA LYS A 205 11.33 -18.84 22.21
C LYS A 205 11.62 -18.38 20.76
N PRO A 206 12.43 -19.11 19.96
CA PRO A 206 12.65 -18.75 18.56
C PRO A 206 11.47 -19.19 17.69
N ILE A 207 10.91 -18.26 16.92
CA ILE A 207 9.79 -18.54 16.02
C ILE A 207 10.31 -19.11 14.70
N CYS A 208 11.26 -18.41 14.08
CA CYS A 208 11.92 -18.87 12.86
C CYS A 208 13.32 -18.29 12.70
N ARG A 209 14.09 -18.87 11.78
CA ARG A 209 15.43 -18.42 11.39
C ARG A 209 15.45 -18.20 9.88
N LEU A 210 15.68 -16.96 9.46
CA LEU A 210 15.84 -16.57 8.07
C LEU A 210 17.31 -16.73 7.69
N ARG A 211 17.59 -17.49 6.64
CA ARG A 211 18.95 -17.73 6.13
C ARG A 211 19.00 -17.27 4.67
N PHE A 212 19.21 -15.98 4.46
CA PHE A 212 19.29 -15.37 3.13
C PHE A 212 20.73 -15.09 2.68
N ASN A 213 21.72 -15.57 3.45
CA ASN A 213 23.14 -15.36 3.20
C ASN A 213 23.72 -16.15 1.99
N HIS A 214 22.92 -17.00 1.34
CA HIS A 214 23.35 -17.83 0.21
C HIS A 214 22.42 -17.63 -0.99
N SER A 215 22.88 -18.01 -2.19
CA SER A 215 22.09 -17.95 -3.42
C SER A 215 20.76 -18.71 -3.32
N GLN A 216 20.70 -19.77 -2.51
CA GLN A 216 19.44 -20.40 -2.11
C GLN A 216 19.03 -19.88 -0.75
N LYS A 217 17.81 -19.32 -0.67
CA LYS A 217 17.22 -18.81 0.57
C LYS A 217 16.61 -19.99 1.34
N TYR A 218 16.78 -19.98 2.66
CA TYR A 218 16.17 -20.99 3.52
C TYR A 218 15.38 -20.37 4.67
N LEU A 219 14.20 -20.92 4.92
CA LEU A 219 13.37 -20.68 6.09
C LEU A 219 13.58 -21.83 7.09
N GLY A 220 14.16 -21.51 8.25
CA GLY A 220 14.26 -22.43 9.38
C GLY A 220 13.04 -22.33 10.27
N LEU A 221 12.12 -23.29 10.20
CA LEU A 221 10.96 -23.38 11.10
C LEU A 221 11.34 -24.21 12.34
N LEU A 222 11.04 -23.70 13.53
CA LEU A 222 11.21 -24.46 14.77
C LEU A 222 9.92 -25.17 15.14
N THR A 223 9.74 -26.40 14.68
CA THR A 223 8.62 -27.26 15.10
C THR A 223 9.12 -28.24 16.16
N ASN A 224 8.46 -28.36 17.32
CA ASN A 224 8.82 -29.34 18.37
C ASN A 224 10.30 -29.32 18.82
N LYS A 225 10.91 -28.13 18.93
CA LYS A 225 12.34 -27.93 19.25
C LYS A 225 13.35 -28.47 18.23
N THR A 226 12.91 -28.94 17.06
CA THR A 226 13.78 -29.30 15.94
C THR A 226 13.67 -28.25 14.83
N GLU A 227 14.81 -27.80 14.30
CA GLU A 227 14.87 -26.86 13.18
C GLU A 227 14.71 -27.61 11.86
N GLU A 228 13.62 -27.34 11.14
CA GLU A 228 13.42 -27.81 9.77
C GLU A 228 13.84 -26.70 8.81
N LYS A 229 14.78 -27.01 7.90
CA LYS A 229 15.25 -26.07 6.88
C LYS A 229 14.47 -26.28 5.59
N ILE A 230 13.70 -25.29 5.20
CA ILE A 230 12.88 -25.29 3.99
C ILE A 230 13.53 -24.34 2.98
N ALA A 231 13.81 -24.82 1.77
CA ALA A 231 14.27 -23.97 0.69
C ALA A 231 13.10 -23.09 0.21
N ILE A 232 13.34 -21.80 0.10
CA ILE A 232 12.40 -20.83 -0.48
C ILE A 232 13.08 -20.11 -1.65
N ASP A 233 12.30 -19.71 -2.64
CA ASP A 233 12.81 -19.00 -3.81
C ASP A 233 12.59 -17.48 -3.63
N ASN A 234 11.42 -17.11 -3.08
CA ASN A 234 11.05 -15.72 -2.79
C ASN A 234 10.65 -15.51 -1.33
N VAL A 235 10.73 -14.26 -0.86
CA VAL A 235 10.28 -13.90 0.50
C VAL A 235 8.78 -14.18 0.70
N ASP A 236 7.99 -14.04 -0.38
CA ASP A 236 6.56 -14.34 -0.36
C ASP A 236 6.23 -15.81 -0.08
N ASP A 237 7.17 -16.74 -0.32
CA ASP A 237 6.95 -18.16 -0.03
C ASP A 237 6.80 -18.43 1.48
N ILE A 238 7.21 -17.49 2.34
CA ILE A 238 6.99 -17.55 3.79
C ILE A 238 5.48 -17.62 4.11
N PHE A 239 4.61 -16.98 3.31
CA PHE A 239 3.16 -17.05 3.50
C PHE A 239 2.59 -18.46 3.38
N LYS A 240 3.22 -19.34 2.59
CA LYS A 240 2.81 -20.76 2.47
C LYS A 240 3.00 -21.54 3.78
N HIS A 241 3.82 -21.01 4.68
CA HIS A 241 4.13 -21.62 5.98
C HIS A 241 3.51 -20.85 7.16
N SER A 242 2.54 -19.99 6.90
CA SER A 242 1.86 -19.15 7.90
C SER A 242 1.27 -19.95 9.06
N GLU A 243 0.51 -21.00 8.77
CA GLU A 243 -0.10 -21.88 9.78
C GLU A 243 0.96 -22.54 10.69
N ARG A 244 2.11 -22.92 10.12
CA ARG A 244 3.21 -23.49 10.88
C ARG A 244 3.84 -22.45 11.81
N LEU A 245 4.03 -21.21 11.35
CA LEU A 245 4.55 -20.11 12.17
C LEU A 245 3.62 -19.78 13.35
N LYS A 246 2.30 -19.75 13.10
CA LYS A 246 1.28 -19.56 14.14
C LYS A 246 1.28 -20.70 15.16
N ALA A 247 1.44 -21.95 14.72
CA ALA A 247 1.50 -23.11 15.61
C ALA A 247 2.67 -23.02 16.61
N VAL A 248 3.85 -22.53 16.17
CA VAL A 248 5.02 -22.34 17.05
C VAL A 248 4.75 -21.34 18.17
N ILE A 249 4.01 -20.27 17.87
CA ILE A 249 3.56 -19.32 18.89
C ILE A 249 2.57 -19.97 19.86
N GLY A 250 1.63 -20.78 19.35
CA GLY A 250 0.70 -21.55 20.18
C GLY A 250 1.42 -22.40 21.23
N GLU A 251 2.52 -23.07 20.84
CA GLU A 251 3.34 -23.84 21.79
C GLU A 251 3.94 -22.98 22.92
N TYR A 252 4.16 -21.68 22.70
CA TYR A 252 4.72 -20.75 23.68
C TYR A 252 3.68 -20.02 24.52
N GLU A 253 2.51 -19.69 23.95
CA GLU A 253 1.45 -18.90 24.58
C GLU A 253 0.47 -19.76 25.38
N GLY A 254 0.36 -21.06 25.09
CA GLY A 254 -0.44 -21.95 25.93
C GLY A 254 -0.47 -23.41 25.45
N GLY A 255 -0.50 -24.43 26.32
CA GLY A 255 -0.97 -24.39 27.71
C GLY A 255 -2.42 -23.92 27.90
N LYS A 256 -3.00 -23.21 26.92
CA LYS A 256 -4.34 -22.64 26.87
C LYS A 256 -4.52 -21.99 25.50
N VAL A 257 -5.03 -22.78 24.56
CA VAL A 257 -5.73 -22.26 23.39
C VAL A 257 -7.19 -22.17 23.86
N ASP A 258 -7.62 -20.98 24.29
CA ASP A 258 -9.05 -20.71 24.42
C ASP A 258 -9.56 -20.41 23.01
N CYS A 259 -10.17 -21.43 22.39
CA CYS A 259 -11.01 -21.27 21.22
C CYS A 259 -12.08 -20.24 21.56
N ILE A 260 -12.08 -19.09 20.88
CA ILE A 260 -13.24 -18.21 20.88
C ILE A 260 -14.29 -18.88 19.98
N GLU A 261 -15.05 -19.81 20.56
CA GLU A 261 -16.40 -20.12 20.07
C GLU A 261 -17.26 -18.90 20.35
N ASN A 262 -17.53 -18.11 19.31
CA ASN A 262 -18.63 -17.14 19.36
C ASN A 262 -19.94 -17.93 19.39
N SER A 263 -20.50 -18.07 20.59
CA SER A 263 -21.92 -18.30 20.80
C SER A 263 -22.72 -17.19 20.11
N ILE A 264 -23.25 -17.49 18.93
CA ILE A 264 -24.40 -16.77 18.40
C ILE A 264 -25.63 -17.52 18.90
N ASN A 265 -26.31 -16.90 19.87
CA ASN A 265 -27.72 -17.11 20.09
C ASN A 265 -28.47 -16.72 18.81
N GLU A 266 -29.08 -17.70 18.14
CA GLU A 266 -30.49 -17.72 17.72
C GLU A 266 -30.91 -19.15 17.39
#